data_AF-A0A3R9QIT4-F1
#
_entry.id   AF-A0A3R9QIT4-F1
#
_cell.length_a   1.000
_cell.length_b   1.000
_cell.length_c   1.000
_cell.angle_alpha   90.00
_cell.angle_beta   90.00
_cell.angle_gamma   90.00
#
_symmetry.space_group_name_H-M   'P 1'
#
loop_
_entity.id
_entity.type
_entity.pdbx_description
1 polymer ?
#
loop_
_entity_poly.entity_id
_entity_poly.type
_entity_poly.pdbx_seq_one_letter_code
_entity_poly.pdbx_strand_id
1 'polypeptide(L)'
;MMAAAHGKLIADKNGCIRLGDETGPLIIWPYGSKLVNLGYGKFKITNGFSNQSVLIGEEISIGGGLYEVKSTQVTPSIPHACANHGYWLAGPMEVK
;
A
#
# COMPACT_ATOMS: atom_id res chain seq x y z
N MET A 1 15.95 3.97 4.14
CA MET A 1 16.42 4.38 2.81
C MET A 1 15.19 4.48 1.92
N MET A 2 14.94 5.60 1.26
CA MET A 2 13.80 5.70 0.34
C MET A 2 14.12 4.89 -0.92
N ALA A 3 13.31 3.90 -1.22
CA ALA A 3 13.40 3.02 -2.37
C ALA A 3 12.16 3.19 -3.25
N ALA A 4 12.26 2.77 -4.50
CA ALA A 4 11.12 2.59 -5.39
C ALA A 4 10.77 1.10 -5.46
N ALA A 5 9.48 0.79 -5.44
CA ALA A 5 8.97 -0.52 -5.78
C ALA A 5 8.00 -0.40 -6.96
N HIS A 6 7.89 -1.48 -7.72
CA HIS A 6 7.01 -1.58 -8.87
C HIS A 6 6.25 -2.90 -8.81
N GLY A 7 4.98 -2.89 -9.22
CA GLY A 7 4.17 -4.09 -9.35
C GLY A 7 2.68 -3.80 -9.29
N LYS A 8 1.90 -4.88 -9.44
CA LYS A 8 0.45 -4.82 -9.38
C LYS A 8 -0.06 -4.55 -7.97
N LEU A 9 -0.90 -3.53 -7.82
CA LEU A 9 -1.63 -3.29 -6.57
C LEU A 9 -2.81 -4.25 -6.48
N ILE A 10 -2.85 -5.11 -5.47
CA ILE A 10 -3.93 -6.09 -5.28
C ILE A 10 -4.59 -5.93 -3.90
N ALA A 11 -5.82 -6.44 -3.77
CA ALA A 11 -6.42 -6.71 -2.47
C ALA A 11 -6.52 -8.23 -2.32
N ASP A 12 -5.91 -8.79 -1.27
CA ASP A 12 -5.99 -10.22 -1.00
C ASP A 12 -7.36 -10.62 -0.41
N LYS A 13 -7.57 -11.92 -0.19
CA LYS A 13 -8.81 -12.47 0.39
C LYS A 13 -9.17 -11.94 1.79
N ASN A 14 -8.21 -11.35 2.51
CA ASN A 14 -8.42 -10.75 3.83
C ASN A 14 -8.61 -9.22 3.74
N GLY A 15 -8.62 -8.65 2.53
CA GLY A 15 -8.73 -7.21 2.29
C GLY A 15 -7.41 -6.46 2.47
N CYS A 16 -6.27 -7.14 2.58
CA CYS A 16 -4.98 -6.50 2.71
C CYS A 16 -4.52 -5.99 1.33
N ILE A 17 -4.21 -4.70 1.23
CA ILE A 17 -3.75 -4.09 -0.01
C ILE A 17 -2.24 -4.32 -0.14
N ARG A 18 -1.83 -5.07 -1.17
CA ARG A 18 -0.45 -5.55 -1.37
C ARG A 18 0.09 -5.15 -2.74
N LEU A 19 1.40 -5.19 -2.88
CA LEU A 19 2.09 -4.98 -4.15
C LEU A 19 2.66 -6.30 -4.68
N GLY A 20 2.42 -6.59 -5.96
CA GLY A 20 2.82 -7.83 -6.63
C GLY A 20 1.74 -8.90 -6.54
N ASP A 21 1.78 -9.69 -5.47
CA ASP A 21 0.88 -10.83 -5.24
C ASP A 21 0.46 -10.96 -3.75
N GLU A 22 -0.22 -12.05 -3.40
CA GLU A 22 -0.71 -12.30 -2.02
C GLU A 22 0.43 -12.45 -0.99
N THR A 23 1.65 -12.75 -1.43
CA THR A 23 2.86 -12.84 -0.60
C THR A 23 3.67 -11.54 -0.59
N GLY A 24 3.22 -10.52 -1.33
CA GLY A 24 3.82 -9.20 -1.35
C GLY A 24 3.60 -8.41 -0.05
N PRO A 25 4.39 -7.33 0.16
CA PRO A 25 4.28 -6.51 1.37
C PRO A 25 2.93 -5.79 1.43
N LEU A 26 2.41 -5.62 2.65
CA LEU A 26 1.27 -4.75 2.91
C LEU A 26 1.64 -3.30 2.61
N ILE A 27 0.85 -2.61 1.79
CA ILE A 27 1.07 -1.17 1.55
C ILE A 27 0.37 -0.36 2.63
N ILE A 28 1.17 0.37 3.40
CA ILE A 28 0.69 1.32 4.40
C ILE A 28 0.77 2.71 3.77
N TRP A 29 -0.41 3.26 3.48
CA TRP A 29 -0.55 4.57 2.90
C TRP A 29 -0.34 5.66 3.95
N PRO A 30 0.21 6.83 3.56
CA PRO A 30 0.43 7.92 4.49
C PRO A 30 -0.89 8.49 5.01
N TYR A 31 -0.82 9.15 6.16
CA TYR A 31 -1.95 9.86 6.73
C TYR A 31 -2.59 10.83 5.70
N GLY A 32 -3.92 10.94 5.72
CA GLY A 32 -4.68 11.75 4.76
C GLY A 32 -4.99 11.04 3.43
N SER A 33 -4.43 9.84 3.20
CA SER A 33 -4.83 9.02 2.05
C SER A 33 -6.28 8.55 2.17
N LYS A 34 -6.95 8.38 1.03
CA LYS A 34 -8.37 8.01 0.96
C LYS A 34 -8.57 6.76 0.12
N LEU A 35 -9.38 5.84 0.62
CA LEU A 35 -9.89 4.68 -0.12
C LEU A 35 -11.35 4.93 -0.48
N VAL A 36 -11.69 4.82 -1.76
CA VAL A 36 -13.05 5.05 -2.27
C VAL A 36 -13.49 3.83 -3.07
N ASN A 37 -14.66 3.28 -2.73
CA ASN A 37 -15.34 2.27 -3.54
C ASN A 37 -16.04 2.96 -4.71
N LEU A 38 -15.67 2.60 -5.94
CA LEU A 38 -16.25 3.14 -7.18
C LEU A 38 -17.42 2.28 -7.70
N GLY A 39 -17.78 1.21 -6.98
CA GLY A 39 -18.74 0.20 -7.42
C GLY A 39 -18.08 -0.93 -8.21
N TYR A 40 -18.81 -2.04 -8.38
CA TYR A 40 -18.38 -3.19 -9.20
C TYR A 40 -17.01 -3.77 -8.82
N GLY A 41 -16.69 -3.77 -7.52
CA GLY A 41 -15.42 -4.29 -7.01
C GLY A 41 -14.20 -3.41 -7.31
N LYS A 42 -14.40 -2.19 -7.83
CA LYS A 42 -13.31 -1.25 -8.12
C LYS A 42 -13.09 -0.32 -6.94
N PHE A 43 -11.84 -0.22 -6.51
CA PHE A 43 -11.43 0.65 -5.42
C PHE A 43 -10.33 1.58 -5.89
N LYS A 44 -10.45 2.86 -5.50
CA LYS A 44 -9.47 3.90 -5.78
C LYS A 44 -8.80 4.33 -4.50
N ILE A 45 -7.48 4.42 -4.53
CA ILE A 45 -6.68 4.98 -3.45
C ILE A 45 -6.14 6.31 -3.92
N THR A 46 -6.36 7.36 -3.14
CA THR A 46 -5.74 8.69 -3.34
C THR A 46 -4.66 8.87 -2.27
N ASN A 47 -3.42 9.07 -2.70
CA ASN A 47 -2.25 9.24 -1.83
C ASN A 47 -2.30 10.61 -1.14
N GLY A 48 -2.15 10.63 0.18
CA GLY A 48 -2.16 11.84 1.00
C GLY A 48 -0.99 12.80 0.77
N PHE A 49 0.15 12.32 0.24
CA PHE A 49 1.30 13.19 -0.07
C PHE A 49 1.16 13.91 -1.42
N SER A 50 0.77 13.19 -2.47
CA SER A 50 0.78 13.71 -3.84
C SER A 50 -0.60 14.02 -4.42
N ASN A 51 -1.68 13.61 -3.74
CA ASN A 51 -3.05 13.62 -4.25
C ASN A 51 -3.25 12.82 -5.55
N GLN A 52 -2.25 12.03 -5.96
CA GLN A 52 -2.37 11.10 -7.07
C GLN A 52 -3.23 9.92 -6.67
N SER A 53 -3.99 9.40 -7.63
CA SER A 53 -4.88 8.27 -7.39
C SER A 53 -4.49 7.07 -8.23
N VAL A 54 -4.66 5.87 -7.67
CA VAL A 54 -4.45 4.58 -8.32
C VAL A 54 -5.66 3.68 -8.09
N LEU A 55 -5.95 2.79 -9.03
CA LEU A 55 -6.95 1.75 -8.84
C LEU A 55 -6.29 0.47 -8.32
N ILE A 56 -6.97 -0.20 -7.38
CA ILE A 56 -6.61 -1.58 -7.04
C ILE A 56 -6.85 -2.44 -8.29
N GLY A 57 -5.82 -3.17 -8.71
CA GLY A 57 -5.74 -3.96 -9.93
C GLY A 57 -4.74 -3.44 -10.95
N GLU A 58 -4.23 -2.21 -10.81
CA GLU A 58 -3.26 -1.60 -11.73
C GLU A 58 -1.81 -1.91 -11.36
N GLU A 59 -0.94 -1.89 -12.38
CA GLU A 59 0.52 -1.80 -12.20
C GLU A 59 0.87 -0.39 -11.72
N ILE A 60 1.58 -0.29 -10.60
CA ILE A 60 1.98 0.99 -10.01
C ILE A 60 3.47 1.02 -9.72
N SER A 61 4.02 2.23 -9.69
CA SER A 61 5.30 2.51 -9.04
C SER A 61 5.02 3.28 -7.75
N ILE A 62 5.72 2.94 -6.68
CA ILE A 62 5.52 3.55 -5.37
C ILE A 62 6.87 3.82 -4.71
N GLY A 63 7.05 5.04 -4.21
CA GLY A 63 8.18 5.39 -3.37
C GLY A 63 7.96 4.89 -1.94
N GLY A 64 9.00 4.91 -1.10
CA GLY A 64 8.87 4.56 0.31
C GLY A 64 9.95 3.62 0.80
N GLY A 65 9.59 2.64 1.61
CA GLY A 65 10.55 1.65 2.09
C GLY A 65 9.91 0.40 2.67
N LEU A 66 10.61 -0.72 2.53
CA LEU A 66 10.24 -2.02 3.08
C LEU A 66 10.69 -2.16 4.53
N TYR A 67 9.80 -2.69 5.36
CA TYR A 67 10.04 -2.98 6.77
C TYR A 67 9.55 -4.38 7.12
N GLU A 68 10.19 -5.01 8.10
CA GLU A 68 9.83 -6.34 8.56
C GLU A 68 8.54 -6.35 9.41
N VAL A 69 7.92 -7.54 9.47
CA VAL A 69 6.57 -7.89 9.99
C VAL A 69 6.15 -7.26 11.33
N LYS A 70 7.09 -6.84 12.20
CA LYS A 70 6.75 -6.29 13.53
C LYS A 70 6.69 -4.76 13.53
N SER A 71 5.62 -4.19 12.97
CA SER A 71 5.35 -2.76 13.19
C SER A 71 4.65 -2.54 14.52
N THR A 72 5.41 -2.22 15.57
CA THR A 72 4.86 -1.51 16.74
C THR A 72 4.64 -0.01 16.45
N GLN A 73 4.98 0.44 15.24
CA GLN A 73 5.04 1.85 14.85
C GLN A 73 3.82 2.31 14.05
N VAL A 74 2.84 1.44 13.81
CA VAL A 74 1.60 1.75 13.07
C VAL A 74 0.42 1.69 14.03
N THR A 75 -0.34 2.79 14.09
CA THR A 75 -1.54 2.93 14.92
C THR A 75 -2.73 3.29 14.03
N PRO A 76 -3.84 2.52 14.08
CA PRO A 76 -4.04 1.30 14.85
C PRO A 76 -3.13 0.16 14.36
N SER A 77 -2.89 -0.83 15.23
CA SER A 77 -2.02 -1.97 14.90
C SER A 77 -2.51 -2.71 13.66
N ILE A 78 -1.55 -3.19 12.86
CA ILE A 78 -1.84 -3.97 11.65
C ILE A 78 -2.60 -5.25 12.04
N PRO A 79 -3.75 -5.56 11.43
CA PRO A 79 -4.47 -6.81 11.68
C PRO A 79 -3.57 -8.03 11.43
N HIS A 80 -3.69 -9.05 12.28
CA HIS A 80 -2.86 -10.27 12.19
C HIS A 80 -2.89 -10.93 10.80
N ALA A 81 -4.04 -10.89 10.12
CA ALA A 81 -4.19 -11.42 8.76
C ALA A 81 -3.30 -10.71 7.71
N CYS A 82 -2.94 -9.44 7.95
CA CYS A 82 -2.12 -8.65 7.02
C CYS A 82 -0.64 -8.60 7.39
N ALA A 83 -0.26 -9.01 8.60
CA ALA A 83 1.10 -8.82 9.11
C ALA A 83 2.14 -9.78 8.52
N ASN A 84 1.75 -10.86 7.83
CA ASN A 84 2.62 -12.02 7.58
C ASN A 84 3.76 -11.83 6.56
N HIS A 85 3.74 -10.76 5.77
CA HIS A 85 4.64 -10.60 4.60
C HIS A 85 5.39 -9.26 4.59
N GLY A 86 5.56 -8.65 5.76
CA GLY A 86 6.18 -7.33 5.90
C GLY A 86 5.26 -6.21 5.41
N TYR A 87 5.75 -4.98 5.49
CA TYR A 87 4.99 -3.81 5.05
C TYR A 87 5.88 -2.80 4.34
N TRP A 88 5.30 -2.09 3.38
CA TRP A 88 5.89 -0.97 2.69
C TRP A 88 5.22 0.32 3.17
N LEU A 89 5.98 1.20 3.81
CA LEU A 89 5.50 2.55 4.11
C LEU A 89 5.57 3.38 2.83
N ALA A 90 4.42 3.70 2.24
CA ALA A 90 4.34 4.48 1.02
C ALA A 90 4.88 5.89 1.26
N GLY A 91 5.84 6.30 0.43
CA GLY A 91 6.48 7.60 0.44
C GLY A 91 6.31 8.34 -0.89
N PRO A 92 6.73 9.61 -0.96
CA PRO A 92 6.77 10.35 -2.21
C PRO A 92 7.70 9.66 -3.22
N MET A 93 7.33 9.70 -4.49
CA MET A 93 8.24 9.37 -5.59
C MET A 93 9.05 10.63 -5.90
N GLU A 94 10.27 10.74 -5.39
CA GLU A 94 11.19 11.79 -5.87
C GLU A 94 11.62 11.43 -7.30
N VAL A 95 10.97 12.03 -8.29
CA VAL A 95 11.52 12.15 -9.63
C VAL A 95 12.23 13.49 -9.66
N LYS A 96 13.56 13.48 -9.50
CA LYS A 96 14.39 14.63 -9.89
C LYS A 96 14.53 14.66 -11.40
#